data_AF-A0A7C3PF29-F1
#
_entry.id   AF-A0A7C3PF29-F1
#
_cell.length_a   1.000
_cell.length_b   1.000
_cell.length_c   1.000
_cell.angle_alpha   90.00
_cell.angle_beta   90.00
_cell.angle_gamma   90.00
#
_symmetry.space_group_name_H-M   'P 1'
#
loop_
_entity.id
_entity.type
_entity.pdbx_description
1 polymer ?
#
loop_
_entity_poly.entity_id
_entity_poly.type
_entity_poly.pdbx_seq_one_letter_code
_entity_poly.pdbx_strand_id
1 'polypeptide(L)'
;MVSSNLVLARSEGLSLQSFKRREYVSSRCNQLWQIESGAVRTYTLTDDGTIIALGFWGEGDVIGPSLTRIQPYEMECLTDVQARVLYLNESDQLNQIFEVDPKNWTEG
;
A
#
# COMPACT_ATOMS: atom_id res chain seq x y z
N MET A 1 -22.75 28.48 -9.88
CA MET A 1 -23.60 27.33 -10.25
C MET A 1 -22.69 26.14 -10.46
N VAL A 2 -22.91 25.10 -9.67
CA VAL A 2 -22.11 23.88 -9.58
C VAL A 2 -22.26 23.05 -10.87
N SER A 3 -21.16 22.47 -11.33
CA SER A 3 -21.15 21.11 -11.88
C SER A 3 -19.76 20.53 -11.70
N SER A 4 -19.57 19.97 -10.50
CA SER A 4 -18.50 19.04 -10.17
C SER A 4 -18.66 17.80 -11.05
N ASN A 5 -17.88 17.73 -12.10
CA ASN A 5 -17.59 16.48 -12.77
C ASN A 5 -16.21 16.04 -12.30
N LEU A 6 -16.17 15.43 -11.10
CA LEU A 6 -15.12 14.48 -10.73
C LEU A 6 -15.36 13.22 -11.59
N VAL A 7 -15.17 13.39 -12.90
CA VAL A 7 -14.97 12.26 -13.80
C VAL A 7 -13.63 11.71 -13.36
N LEU A 8 -13.72 10.61 -12.60
CA LEU A 8 -12.75 9.53 -12.54
C LEU A 8 -11.40 9.98 -13.09
N ALA A 9 -10.46 10.33 -12.21
CA ALA A 9 -9.06 10.31 -12.58
C ALA A 9 -8.80 8.91 -13.15
N ARG A 10 -8.92 8.84 -14.47
CA ARG A 10 -8.93 7.63 -15.25
C ARG A 10 -7.61 6.96 -14.94
N SER A 11 -7.68 5.65 -14.78
CA SER A 11 -6.61 4.71 -14.48
C SER A 11 -5.49 4.71 -15.54
N GLU A 12 -4.84 5.85 -15.73
CA GLU A 12 -3.71 6.01 -16.64
C GLU A 12 -2.46 5.53 -15.86
N GLY A 13 -2.32 4.20 -15.76
CA GLY A 13 -1.03 3.57 -15.43
C GLY A 13 -0.87 2.85 -14.09
N LEU A 14 -1.92 2.69 -13.27
CA LEU A 14 -1.82 1.85 -12.05
C LEU A 14 -1.87 0.36 -12.44
N SER A 15 -0.71 -0.18 -12.85
CA SER A 15 -0.56 -1.58 -13.25
C SER A 15 -0.86 -2.50 -12.08
N LEU A 16 -1.87 -3.38 -12.27
CA LEU A 16 -2.14 -4.50 -11.38
C LEU A 16 -1.08 -5.56 -11.60
N GLN A 17 -0.40 -5.97 -10.53
CA GLN A 17 0.61 -7.00 -10.57
C GLN A 17 0.22 -8.20 -9.73
N SER A 18 0.68 -9.38 -10.15
CA SER A 18 0.46 -10.64 -9.44
C SER A 18 1.78 -11.12 -8.89
N PHE A 19 1.76 -11.53 -7.63
CA PHE A 19 2.87 -12.11 -6.91
C PHE A 19 2.47 -13.50 -6.41
N LYS A 20 3.38 -14.46 -6.48
CA LYS A 20 3.20 -15.79 -5.90
C LYS A 20 3.54 -15.80 -4.43
N ARG A 21 2.99 -16.77 -3.70
CA ARG A 21 3.39 -17.04 -2.32
C ARG A 21 4.93 -17.14 -2.20
N ARG A 22 5.48 -16.45 -1.18
CA ARG A 22 6.91 -16.26 -0.88
C ARG A 22 7.67 -15.34 -1.84
N GLU A 23 7.02 -14.76 -2.84
CA GLU A 23 7.61 -13.63 -3.57
C GLU A 23 7.54 -12.36 -2.72
N TYR A 24 8.42 -11.42 -3.07
CA TYR A 24 8.49 -10.12 -2.44
C TYR A 24 7.84 -9.07 -3.33
N VAL A 25 7.01 -8.22 -2.70
CA VAL A 25 6.49 -7.04 -3.37
C VAL A 25 7.65 -6.06 -3.55
N SER A 26 7.84 -5.51 -4.76
CA SER A 26 9.00 -4.67 -5.03
C SER A 26 8.99 -3.38 -4.19
N SER A 27 10.09 -3.12 -3.49
CA SER A 27 10.26 -1.96 -2.62
C SER A 27 11.05 -0.85 -3.34
N ARG A 28 10.37 0.12 -3.93
CA ARG A 28 10.99 1.37 -4.43
C ARG A 28 10.53 2.54 -3.56
N CYS A 29 11.43 3.51 -3.30
CA CYS A 29 11.21 4.58 -2.31
C CYS A 29 9.98 5.47 -2.58
N ASN A 30 9.42 5.48 -3.79
CA ASN A 30 8.26 6.30 -4.17
C ASN A 30 7.06 5.44 -4.66
N GLN A 31 7.02 4.17 -4.28
CA GLN A 31 5.93 3.26 -4.63
C GLN A 31 5.27 2.73 -3.36
N LEU A 32 3.95 2.92 -3.30
CA LEU A 32 3.09 2.19 -2.40
C LEU A 32 2.34 1.12 -3.18
N TRP A 33 1.74 0.18 -2.46
CA TRP A 33 0.99 -0.92 -3.01
C TRP A 33 -0.31 -1.06 -2.26
N GLN A 34 -1.44 -0.98 -2.97
CA GLN A 34 -2.72 -1.41 -2.44
C GLN A 34 -2.93 -2.88 -2.74
N ILE A 35 -3.25 -3.67 -1.72
CA ILE A 35 -3.53 -5.09 -1.88
C ILE A 35 -4.97 -5.23 -2.38
N GLU A 36 -5.14 -5.89 -3.52
CA GLU A 36 -6.44 -6.14 -4.16
C GLU A 36 -6.93 -7.56 -3.81
N SER A 37 -6.02 -8.49 -3.50
CA SER A 37 -6.35 -9.79 -2.92
C SER A 37 -5.11 -10.47 -2.32
N GLY A 38 -5.34 -11.41 -1.40
CA GLY A 38 -4.30 -12.19 -0.75
C GLY A 38 -3.79 -11.56 0.55
N ALA A 39 -2.69 -12.08 1.08
CA ALA A 39 -2.09 -11.62 2.32
C ALA A 39 -0.57 -11.40 2.19
N VAL A 40 -0.09 -10.30 2.75
CA VAL A 40 1.33 -9.92 2.80
C VAL A 40 1.75 -9.73 4.25
N ARG A 41 2.95 -10.20 4.62
CA ARG A 41 3.61 -9.79 5.86
C ARG A 41 4.64 -8.71 5.58
N THR A 42 4.75 -7.75 6.48
CA THR A 42 5.89 -6.84 6.52
C THR A 42 6.80 -7.23 7.66
N TYR A 43 8.11 -7.16 7.45
CA TYR A 43 9.07 -7.49 8.50
C TYR A 43 10.39 -6.72 8.33
N THR A 44 11.18 -6.70 9.40
CA THR A 44 12.56 -6.24 9.40
C THR A 44 13.47 -7.34 9.94
N LEU A 45 14.78 -7.13 9.81
CA LEU A 45 15.81 -8.01 10.33
C LEU A 45 16.61 -7.27 11.40
N THR A 46 16.86 -7.93 12.51
CA THR A 46 17.91 -7.52 13.45
C THR A 46 19.30 -7.74 12.86
N ASP A 47 20.32 -7.20 13.51
CA ASP A 47 21.73 -7.36 13.10
C ASP A 47 22.17 -8.83 13.02
N ASP A 48 21.55 -9.73 13.80
CA ASP A 48 21.82 -11.17 13.78
C ASP A 48 20.93 -11.95 12.79
N GLY A 49 20.12 -11.25 11.98
CA GLY A 49 19.25 -11.85 10.97
C GLY A 49 17.92 -12.39 11.52
N THR A 50 17.59 -12.13 12.78
CA THR A 50 16.28 -12.50 13.34
C THR A 50 15.17 -11.66 12.70
N ILE A 51 14.10 -12.34 12.25
CA ILE A 51 12.93 -11.68 11.67
C ILE A 51 12.07 -11.07 12.78
N ILE A 52 11.80 -9.77 12.66
CA ILE A 52 10.80 -9.07 13.46
C ILE A 52 9.63 -8.70 12.57
N ALA A 53 8.46 -9.30 12.82
CA ALA A 53 7.24 -8.94 12.11
C ALA A 53 6.81 -7.50 12.45
N LEU A 54 6.48 -6.73 11.42
CA LEU A 54 5.98 -5.36 11.54
C LEU A 54 4.45 -5.30 11.34
N GLY A 55 3.89 -6.24 10.57
CA GLY A 55 2.44 -6.33 10.35
C GLY A 55 2.04 -7.43 9.37
N PHE A 56 0.73 -7.68 9.31
CA PHE A 56 0.07 -8.54 8.34
C PHE A 56 -1.05 -7.73 7.68
N TRP A 57 -1.15 -7.84 6.36
CA TRP A 57 -1.95 -6.95 5.53
C TRP A 57 -2.74 -7.76 4.50
N GLY A 58 -3.96 -7.33 4.23
CA GLY A 58 -4.90 -8.00 3.32
C GLY A 58 -5.57 -7.03 2.35
N GLU A 59 -6.64 -7.49 1.70
CA GLU A 59 -7.42 -6.71 0.73
C GLU A 59 -7.82 -5.33 1.27
N GLY A 60 -7.56 -4.29 0.47
CA GLY A 60 -7.81 -2.89 0.81
C GLY A 60 -6.64 -2.17 1.48
N ASP A 61 -5.75 -2.88 2.16
CA ASP A 61 -4.62 -2.28 2.86
C ASP A 61 -3.57 -1.71 1.90
N VAL A 62 -2.90 -0.63 2.33
CA VAL A 62 -1.80 0.01 1.60
C VAL A 62 -0.50 -0.20 2.35
N ILE A 63 0.50 -0.74 1.66
CA ILE A 63 1.83 -1.03 2.19
C ILE A 63 2.93 -0.38 1.35
N GLY A 64 4.10 -0.13 1.94
CA GLY A 64 5.27 0.35 1.21
C GLY A 64 6.29 1.02 2.11
N PRO A 65 7.56 1.08 1.67
CA PRO A 65 8.67 1.59 2.47
C PRO A 65 8.50 3.08 2.82
N SER A 66 7.78 3.86 2.00
CA SER A 66 7.53 5.29 2.26
C SER A 66 6.66 5.54 3.50
N LEU A 67 6.00 4.52 4.05
CA LEU A 67 5.16 4.62 5.26
C LEU A 67 5.92 4.40 6.56
N THR A 68 7.22 4.07 6.51
CA THR A 68 8.02 3.74 7.70
C THR A 68 9.45 4.28 7.59
N ARG A 69 10.14 4.37 8.74
CA ARG A 69 11.58 4.66 8.82
C ARG A 69 12.42 3.42 9.15
N ILE A 70 11.79 2.26 9.31
CA ILE A 70 12.47 1.00 9.64
C ILE A 70 13.17 0.47 8.38
N GLN A 71 14.44 0.11 8.50
CA GLN A 71 15.25 -0.48 7.44
C GLN A 71 16.11 -1.63 8.00
N PRO A 72 16.16 -2.82 7.35
CA PRO A 72 15.45 -3.18 6.13
C PRO A 72 13.93 -3.33 6.33
N TYR A 73 13.15 -3.03 5.30
CA TYR A 73 11.70 -3.23 5.27
C TYR A 73 11.35 -4.18 4.14
N GLU A 74 10.96 -5.39 4.51
CA GLU A 74 10.61 -6.46 3.58
C GLU A 74 9.09 -6.64 3.53
N MET A 75 8.58 -6.98 2.34
CA MET A 75 7.16 -7.23 2.06
C MET A 75 7.02 -8.58 1.38
N GLU A 76 6.67 -9.64 2.12
CA GLU A 76 6.58 -11.00 1.60
C GLU A 76 5.13 -11.48 1.48
N CYS A 77 4.77 -12.02 0.33
CA CYS A 77 3.46 -12.60 0.07
C CYS A 77 3.28 -13.93 0.83
N LEU A 78 2.31 -14.01 1.72
CA LEU A 78 1.95 -15.24 2.44
C LEU A 78 1.04 -16.16 1.63
N THR A 79 0.30 -15.58 0.68
CA THR A 79 -0.53 -16.26 -0.33
C THR A 79 -0.14 -15.77 -1.73
N ASP A 80 -0.81 -16.26 -2.77
CA ASP A 80 -0.83 -15.52 -4.03
C ASP A 80 -1.51 -14.16 -3.78
N VAL A 81 -0.95 -13.10 -4.34
CA VAL A 81 -1.35 -11.71 -4.09
C VAL A 81 -1.56 -10.99 -5.41
N GLN A 82 -2.63 -10.21 -5.51
CA GLN A 82 -2.75 -9.17 -6.52
C GLN A 82 -2.63 -7.82 -5.82
N ALA A 83 -1.81 -6.93 -6.37
CA ALA A 83 -1.61 -5.61 -5.80
C ALA A 83 -1.44 -4.56 -6.89
N ARG A 84 -1.91 -3.35 -6.61
CA ARG A 84 -1.83 -2.19 -7.50
C ARG A 84 -0.76 -1.25 -7.01
N VAL A 85 0.14 -0.84 -7.90
CA VAL A 85 1.10 0.23 -7.59
C VAL A 85 0.36 1.56 -7.45
N LEU A 86 0.65 2.28 -6.39
CA LEU A 86 0.31 3.69 -6.20
C LEU A 86 1.62 4.50 -6.23
N TYR A 87 1.73 5.44 -7.18
CA TYR A 87 2.89 6.31 -7.27
C TYR A 87 2.66 7.56 -6.43
N LEU A 88 3.53 7.81 -5.47
CA LEU A 88 3.56 9.10 -4.77
C LEU A 88 4.20 10.12 -5.72
N ASN A 89 3.37 10.84 -6.48
CA ASN A 89 3.80 12.07 -7.13
C ASN A 89 3.73 13.22 -6.11
N GLU A 90 4.67 14.16 -6.21
CA GLU A 90 4.87 15.21 -5.20
C GLU A 90 3.67 16.17 -5.03
N SER A 91 2.67 16.11 -5.91
CA SER A 91 1.61 17.14 -6.00
C SER A 91 0.18 16.69 -5.70
N ASP A 92 -0.25 15.41 -5.86
CA ASP A 92 -1.70 15.15 -6.02
C ASP A 92 -2.40 14.09 -5.15
N GLN A 93 -1.74 13.19 -4.40
CA GLN A 93 -2.45 11.92 -4.05
C GLN A 93 -2.40 11.37 -2.61
N LEU A 94 -2.12 12.16 -1.57
CA LEU A 94 -2.38 11.65 -0.20
C LEU A 94 -3.87 11.61 0.16
N ASN A 95 -4.65 12.56 -0.34
CA ASN A 95 -6.10 12.63 -0.06
C ASN A 95 -6.89 11.49 -0.71
N GLN A 96 -6.36 10.84 -1.75
CA GLN A 96 -7.00 9.71 -2.43
C GLN A 96 -6.70 8.37 -1.75
N ILE A 97 -5.63 8.30 -0.95
CA ILE A 97 -5.21 7.08 -0.22
C ILE A 97 -5.94 6.96 1.12
N PHE A 98 -6.22 8.11 1.75
CA PHE A 98 -6.83 8.18 3.07
C PHE A 98 -8.12 9.00 3.02
N GLU A 99 -9.08 8.70 2.13
CA GLU A 99 -10.42 9.27 2.22
C GLU A 99 -11.04 8.88 3.58
N VAL A 100 -10.74 9.69 4.61
CA VAL A 100 -11.39 9.68 5.91
C VAL A 100 -12.67 10.44 5.71
N ASP A 101 -13.80 9.74 5.65
CA ASP A 101 -15.10 10.40 5.70
C ASP A 101 -15.17 11.24 6.99
N PRO A 102 -15.23 12.58 6.91
CA PRO A 102 -15.28 13.44 8.08
C PRO A 102 -16.51 13.17 8.96
N LYS A 103 -17.53 12.47 8.45
CA LYS A 103 -18.75 12.13 9.18
C LYS A 103 -18.57 11.04 10.25
N ASN A 104 -17.43 10.35 10.28
CA ASN A 104 -17.17 9.30 11.28
C ASN A 104 -16.55 9.83 12.59
N TRP A 105 -16.33 11.14 12.71
CA TRP A 105 -15.73 11.78 13.90
C TRP A 105 -16.72 12.52 14.81
N THR A 106 -18.03 12.38 14.58
CA THR A 106 -19.05 12.95 15.48
C THR A 106 -19.98 11.87 15.99
N GLU A 107 -19.46 10.94 16.80
CA GLU A 107 -20.21 10.16 17.78
C GLU A 107 -19.21 9.45 18.71
N GLY A 108 -19.00 10.02 19.90
CA GLY A 108 -18.07 9.54 20.93
C GLY A 108 -17.75 10.61 21.98
#